data_AF-A0A7C4BT52-F1
#
_entry.id   AF-A0A7C4BT52-F1
#
_cell.length_a   1.000
_cell.length_b   1.000
_cell.length_c   1.000
_cell.angle_alpha   90.00
_cell.angle_beta   90.00
_cell.angle_gamma   90.00
#
_symmetry.space_group_name_H-M   'P 1'
#
loop_
_entity.id
_entity.type
_entity.pdbx_description
1 polymer ?
#
loop_
_entity_poly.entity_id
_entity_poly.type
_entity_poly.pdbx_seq_one_letter_code
_entity_poly.pdbx_strand_id
1 'polypeptide(L)'
;MESLGLILIGVSSFLLGLSLHFLFLRFRRQQAQSILEEARREAQRLKEEALLSAQKEIQAMREREEERLRQWEAELAEAEERQRQREDRLGKKRQYLEMLEDTLRREEAELERLIEMGQKLLAEERELLEKLSGFSQEEAKEYLLKLVEAESERYFAKKIAEVEKRTRQEAERRARRIIADAIQRLALDYVEEATITAVPLPNDEYKGRIIGRDGRNIRTFE
;
A
#
# COMPACT_ATOMS: atom_id res chain seq x y z
N MET A 1 148.70 -2.88 -19.42
CA MET A 1 147.79 -2.18 -18.48
C MET A 1 146.43 -1.86 -19.10
N GLU A 2 146.33 -1.69 -20.43
CA GLU A 2 145.05 -1.34 -21.11
C GLU A 2 143.98 -2.44 -21.10
N SER A 3 144.36 -3.72 -21.22
CA SER A 3 143.42 -4.86 -21.22
C SER A 3 142.70 -5.07 -19.88
N LEU A 4 143.35 -4.75 -18.75
CA LEU A 4 142.74 -4.82 -17.41
C LEU A 4 141.67 -3.74 -17.20
N GLY A 5 141.82 -2.56 -17.81
CA GLY A 5 140.84 -1.47 -17.73
C GLY A 5 139.52 -1.79 -18.43
N LEU A 6 139.57 -2.42 -19.62
CA LEU A 6 138.38 -2.83 -20.37
C LEU A 6 137.58 -3.91 -19.64
N ILE A 7 138.25 -4.87 -19.00
CA ILE A 7 137.59 -5.91 -18.19
C ILE A 7 136.90 -5.28 -16.97
N LEU A 8 137.54 -4.30 -16.32
CA LEU A 8 136.95 -3.60 -15.17
C LEU A 8 135.69 -2.80 -15.54
N ILE A 9 135.65 -2.19 -16.72
CA ILE A 9 134.47 -1.47 -17.25
C ILE A 9 133.36 -2.45 -17.64
N GLY A 10 133.69 -3.60 -18.23
CA GLY A 10 132.72 -4.66 -18.53
C GLY A 10 132.08 -5.24 -17.27
N VAL A 11 132.89 -5.50 -16.24
CA VAL A 11 132.39 -6.02 -14.95
C VAL A 11 131.58 -4.96 -14.22
N SER A 12 132.00 -3.69 -14.19
CA SER A 12 131.25 -2.62 -13.52
C SER A 12 129.92 -2.32 -14.21
N SER A 13 129.87 -2.29 -15.54
CA SER A 13 128.63 -2.13 -16.30
C SER A 13 127.68 -3.32 -16.14
N PHE A 14 128.20 -4.55 -16.10
CA PHE A 14 127.40 -5.75 -15.82
C PHE A 14 126.80 -5.75 -14.41
N LEU A 15 127.60 -5.38 -13.40
CA LEU A 15 127.13 -5.23 -12.02
C LEU A 15 126.09 -4.11 -11.86
N LEU A 16 126.28 -2.97 -12.55
CA LEU A 16 125.29 -1.90 -12.60
C LEU A 16 124.00 -2.35 -13.29
N GLY A 17 124.09 -3.11 -14.38
CA GLY A 17 122.95 -3.69 -15.08
C GLY A 17 122.15 -4.67 -14.21
N LEU A 18 122.84 -5.58 -13.50
CA LEU A 18 122.21 -6.50 -12.56
C LEU A 18 121.56 -5.75 -11.38
N SER A 19 122.22 -4.72 -10.85
CA SER A 19 121.69 -3.89 -9.76
C SER A 19 120.42 -3.15 -10.19
N LEU A 20 120.43 -2.48 -11.35
CA LEU A 20 119.26 -1.81 -11.91
C LEU A 20 118.13 -2.79 -12.24
N HIS A 21 118.45 -3.96 -12.79
CA HIS A 21 117.46 -5.01 -13.07
C HIS A 21 116.81 -5.53 -11.78
N PHE A 22 117.61 -5.78 -10.73
CA PHE A 22 117.10 -6.19 -9.42
C PHE A 22 116.21 -5.12 -8.80
N LEU A 23 116.60 -3.84 -8.89
CA LEU A 23 115.83 -2.71 -8.39
C LEU A 23 114.52 -2.53 -9.15
N PHE A 24 114.53 -2.71 -10.48
CA PHE A 24 113.35 -2.69 -11.33
C PHE A 24 112.39 -3.86 -11.06
N LEU A 25 112.91 -5.07 -10.86
CA LEU A 25 112.12 -6.23 -10.44
C LEU A 25 111.50 -6.02 -9.06
N ARG A 26 112.25 -5.42 -8.12
CA ARG A 26 111.75 -5.07 -6.79
C ARG A 26 110.64 -4.03 -6.87
N PHE A 27 110.81 -3.01 -7.70
CA PHE A 27 109.79 -1.99 -7.95
C PHE A 27 108.52 -2.57 -8.58
N ARG A 28 108.64 -3.44 -9.60
CA ARG A 28 107.48 -4.15 -10.18
C ARG A 28 106.79 -5.06 -9.19
N ARG A 29 107.53 -5.78 -8.34
CA ARG A 29 106.94 -6.59 -7.26
C ARG A 29 106.19 -5.73 -6.25
N GLN A 30 106.75 -4.58 -5.88
CA GLN A 30 106.11 -3.65 -4.96
C GLN A 30 104.83 -3.05 -5.55
N GLN A 31 104.85 -2.66 -6.84
CA GLN A 31 103.66 -2.20 -7.56
C GLN A 31 102.60 -3.31 -7.70
N ALA A 32 103.01 -4.54 -8.03
CA ALA A 32 102.07 -5.67 -8.10
C ALA A 32 101.45 -5.97 -6.73
N GLN A 33 102.22 -5.84 -5.65
CA GLN A 33 101.72 -5.98 -4.28
C GLN A 33 100.76 -4.85 -3.91
N SER A 34 101.06 -3.60 -4.24
CA SER A 34 100.16 -2.47 -3.95
C SER A 34 98.85 -2.59 -4.72
N ILE A 35 98.88 -2.98 -6.00
CA ILE A 35 97.68 -3.23 -6.80
C ILE A 35 96.84 -4.37 -6.19
N LEU A 36 97.48 -5.46 -5.76
CA LEU A 36 96.77 -6.57 -5.10
C LEU A 36 96.17 -6.15 -3.76
N GLU A 37 96.85 -5.32 -2.98
CA GLU A 37 96.30 -4.79 -1.72
C GLU A 37 95.13 -3.83 -1.97
N GLU A 38 95.23 -2.95 -2.95
CA GLU A 38 94.15 -2.05 -3.37
C GLU A 38 92.93 -2.85 -3.86
N ALA A 39 93.14 -3.83 -4.75
CA ALA A 39 92.07 -4.70 -5.22
C ALA A 39 91.41 -5.48 -4.09
N ARG A 40 92.18 -5.94 -3.08
CA ARG A 40 91.63 -6.61 -1.89
C ARG A 40 90.82 -5.65 -1.02
N ARG A 41 91.30 -4.43 -0.82
CA ARG A 41 90.57 -3.40 -0.05
C ARG A 41 89.26 -3.02 -0.75
N GLU A 42 89.29 -2.85 -2.06
CA GLU A 42 88.11 -2.55 -2.87
C GLU A 42 87.11 -3.70 -2.87
N ALA A 43 87.57 -4.94 -3.06
CA ALA A 43 86.71 -6.12 -2.94
C ALA A 43 86.06 -6.26 -1.56
N GLN A 44 86.82 -5.96 -0.49
CA GLN A 44 86.29 -5.98 0.87
C GLN A 44 85.24 -4.88 1.09
N ARG A 45 85.48 -3.66 0.59
CA ARG A 45 84.51 -2.56 0.64
C ARG A 45 83.23 -2.90 -0.12
N LEU A 46 83.34 -3.39 -1.35
CA LEU A 46 82.19 -3.80 -2.16
C LEU A 46 81.38 -4.90 -1.46
N LYS A 47 82.05 -5.85 -0.82
CA LYS A 47 81.39 -6.89 -0.03
C LYS A 47 80.63 -6.31 1.16
N GLU A 48 81.25 -5.39 1.90
CA GLU A 48 80.62 -4.73 3.06
C GLU A 48 79.43 -3.86 2.63
N GLU A 49 79.56 -3.11 1.54
CA GLU A 49 78.48 -2.31 0.95
C GLU A 49 77.32 -3.18 0.47
N ALA A 50 77.61 -4.29 -0.21
CA ALA A 50 76.58 -5.24 -0.66
C ALA A 50 75.85 -5.88 0.53
N LEU A 51 76.57 -6.27 1.58
CA LEU A 51 75.97 -6.81 2.81
C LEU A 51 75.11 -5.76 3.52
N LEU A 52 75.57 -4.52 3.60
CA LEU A 52 74.81 -3.44 4.22
C LEU A 52 73.54 -3.12 3.42
N SER A 53 73.64 -3.09 2.08
CA SER A 53 72.48 -2.90 1.20
C SER A 53 71.46 -4.02 1.38
N ALA A 54 71.91 -5.28 1.38
CA ALA A 54 71.04 -6.43 1.60
C ALA A 54 70.37 -6.39 2.99
N GLN A 55 71.11 -6.00 4.04
CA GLN A 55 70.53 -5.83 5.38
C GLN A 55 69.46 -4.74 5.42
N LYS A 56 69.69 -3.60 4.77
CA LYS A 56 68.71 -2.51 4.66
C LYS A 56 67.45 -2.94 3.90
N GLU A 57 67.60 -3.68 2.81
CA GLU A 57 66.47 -4.22 2.04
C GLU A 57 65.65 -5.21 2.84
N ILE A 58 66.32 -6.13 3.56
CA ILE A 58 65.63 -7.09 4.44
C ILE A 58 64.89 -6.36 5.56
N GLN A 59 65.50 -5.34 6.16
CA GLN A 59 64.85 -4.55 7.20
C GLN A 59 63.63 -3.80 6.65
N ALA A 60 63.77 -3.13 5.51
CA ALA A 60 62.66 -2.42 4.88
C ALA A 60 61.52 -3.37 4.47
N MET A 61 61.84 -4.59 4.03
CA MET A 61 60.84 -5.62 3.75
C MET A 61 60.09 -6.02 5.04
N ARG A 62 60.81 -6.27 6.14
CA ARG A 62 60.20 -6.60 7.43
C ARG A 62 59.28 -5.50 7.95
N GLU A 63 59.72 -4.24 7.86
CA GLU A 63 58.90 -3.09 8.28
C GLU A 63 57.61 -3.00 7.47
N ARG A 64 57.66 -3.22 6.15
CA ARG A 64 56.45 -3.26 5.29
C ARG A 64 55.54 -4.43 5.63
N GLU A 65 56.09 -5.60 5.93
CA GLU A 65 55.31 -6.77 6.33
C GLU A 65 54.63 -6.55 7.67
N GLU A 66 55.33 -5.98 8.65
CA GLU A 66 54.77 -5.61 9.95
C GLU A 66 53.64 -4.59 9.80
N GLU A 67 53.82 -3.56 8.97
CA GLU A 67 52.77 -2.57 8.72
C GLU A 67 51.54 -3.20 8.06
N ARG A 68 51.75 -4.08 7.06
CA ARG A 68 50.66 -4.81 6.41
C ARG A 68 49.93 -5.73 7.39
N LEU A 69 50.66 -6.42 8.27
CA LEU A 69 50.07 -7.28 9.30
C LEU A 69 49.24 -6.45 10.28
N ARG A 70 49.74 -5.30 10.75
CA ARG A 70 48.97 -4.40 11.63
C ARG A 70 47.70 -3.88 10.98
N GLN A 71 47.77 -3.51 9.70
CA GLN A 71 46.57 -3.09 8.94
C GLN A 71 45.57 -4.24 8.84
N TRP A 72 46.04 -5.44 8.52
CA TRP A 72 45.18 -6.60 8.40
C TRP A 72 44.55 -7.03 9.73
N GLU A 73 45.31 -6.96 10.83
CA GLU A 73 44.79 -7.18 12.19
C GLU A 73 43.70 -6.17 12.56
N ALA A 74 43.89 -4.89 12.21
CA ALA A 74 42.89 -3.85 12.44
C ALA A 74 41.61 -4.10 11.61
N GLU A 75 41.75 -4.41 10.33
CA GLU A 75 40.63 -4.74 9.45
C GLU A 75 39.86 -5.98 9.93
N LEU A 76 40.58 -7.00 10.40
CA LEU A 76 40.00 -8.22 10.95
C LEU A 76 39.22 -7.92 12.23
N ALA A 77 39.81 -7.16 13.16
CA ALA A 77 39.14 -6.77 14.41
C ALA A 77 37.85 -5.97 14.15
N GLU A 78 37.86 -5.05 13.19
CA GLU A 78 36.65 -4.34 12.79
C GLU A 78 35.60 -5.27 12.16
N ALA A 79 36.03 -6.23 11.33
CA ALA A 79 35.13 -7.20 10.73
C ALA A 79 34.48 -8.11 11.79
N GLU A 80 35.25 -8.56 12.78
CA GLU A 80 34.78 -9.36 13.92
C GLU A 80 33.77 -8.57 14.76
N GLU A 81 34.05 -7.31 15.08
CA GLU A 81 33.11 -6.47 15.84
C GLU A 81 31.80 -6.25 15.07
N ARG A 82 31.85 -5.99 13.76
CA ARG A 82 30.65 -5.90 12.92
C ARG A 82 29.85 -7.19 12.92
N GLN A 83 30.53 -8.34 12.86
CA GLN A 83 29.89 -9.65 12.87
C GLN A 83 29.22 -9.90 14.23
N ARG A 84 29.91 -9.59 15.34
CA ARG A 84 29.38 -9.72 16.70
C ARG A 84 28.11 -8.88 16.90
N GLN A 85 28.14 -7.62 16.47
CA GLN A 85 26.96 -6.74 16.52
C GLN A 85 25.79 -7.30 15.70
N ARG A 86 26.06 -7.95 14.57
CA ARG A 86 25.02 -8.60 13.76
C ARG A 86 24.44 -9.82 14.47
N GLU A 87 25.28 -10.64 15.09
CA GLU A 87 24.86 -11.79 15.89
C GLU A 87 23.99 -11.37 17.07
N ASP A 88 24.38 -10.34 17.81
CA ASP A 88 23.58 -9.80 18.93
C ASP A 88 22.21 -9.29 18.46
N ARG A 89 22.15 -8.60 17.32
CA ARG A 89 20.89 -8.13 16.72
C ARG A 89 20.00 -9.30 16.31
N LEU A 90 20.58 -10.34 15.70
CA LEU A 90 19.85 -11.54 15.32
C LEU A 90 19.36 -12.32 16.54
N GLY A 91 20.16 -12.41 17.61
CA GLY A 91 19.79 -13.03 18.88
C GLY A 91 18.59 -12.33 19.52
N LYS A 92 18.62 -11.01 19.61
CA LYS A 92 17.48 -10.21 20.12
C LYS A 92 16.22 -10.40 19.27
N LYS A 93 16.36 -10.39 17.94
CA LYS A 93 15.23 -10.59 17.04
C LYS A 93 14.63 -11.99 17.20
N ARG A 94 15.47 -13.01 17.38
CA ARG A 94 15.04 -14.38 17.63
C ARG A 94 14.25 -14.50 18.93
N GLN A 95 14.76 -13.94 20.04
CA GLN A 95 14.05 -13.94 21.31
C GLN A 95 12.69 -13.23 21.22
N TYR A 96 12.63 -12.10 20.51
CA TYR A 96 11.37 -11.40 20.26
C TYR A 96 10.38 -12.25 19.46
N LEU A 97 10.84 -12.94 18.42
CA LEU A 97 10.00 -13.82 17.61
C LEU A 97 9.49 -15.01 18.42
N GLU A 98 10.33 -15.62 19.25
CA GLU A 98 9.94 -16.72 20.15
C GLU A 98 8.87 -16.25 21.15
N MET A 99 9.03 -15.06 21.75
CA MET A 99 8.02 -14.47 22.64
C MET A 99 6.68 -14.19 21.91
N LEU A 100 6.76 -13.68 20.68
CA LEU A 100 5.58 -13.40 19.85
C LEU A 100 4.86 -14.69 19.47
N GLU A 101 5.60 -15.73 19.10
CA GLU A 101 5.04 -17.05 18.78
C GLU A 101 4.32 -17.66 19.99
N ASP A 102 4.94 -17.61 21.17
CA ASP A 102 4.31 -18.07 22.41
C ASP A 102 3.03 -17.28 22.76
N THR A 103 3.04 -15.97 22.51
CA THR A 103 1.86 -15.12 22.73
C THR A 103 0.74 -15.48 21.77
N LEU A 104 1.05 -15.60 20.47
CA LEU A 104 0.07 -15.98 19.44
C LEU A 104 -0.52 -17.36 19.71
N ARG A 105 0.28 -18.34 20.13
CA ARG A 105 -0.21 -19.68 20.50
C ARG A 105 -1.18 -19.64 21.68
N ARG A 106 -0.95 -18.77 22.66
CA ARG A 106 -1.86 -18.59 23.80
C ARG A 106 -3.17 -17.94 23.37
N GLU A 107 -3.09 -16.89 22.55
CA GLU A 107 -4.26 -16.19 22.01
C GLU A 107 -5.09 -17.12 21.12
N GLU A 108 -4.45 -17.94 20.28
CA GLU A 108 -5.11 -18.94 19.44
C GLU A 108 -5.87 -19.98 20.29
N ALA A 109 -5.22 -20.53 21.32
CA ALA A 109 -5.86 -21.47 22.24
C ALA A 109 -7.02 -20.85 23.04
N GLU A 110 -6.91 -19.57 23.41
CA GLU A 110 -8.00 -18.84 24.06
C GLU A 110 -9.16 -18.60 23.10
N LEU A 111 -8.87 -18.20 21.86
CA LEU A 111 -9.86 -17.99 20.81
C LEU A 111 -10.63 -19.27 20.52
N GLU A 112 -9.94 -20.41 20.39
CA GLU A 112 -10.58 -21.71 20.21
C GLU A 112 -11.55 -22.05 21.35
N ARG A 113 -11.15 -21.81 22.60
CA ARG A 113 -12.04 -21.99 23.77
C ARG A 113 -13.25 -21.08 23.73
N LEU A 114 -13.08 -19.81 23.37
CA LEU A 114 -14.18 -18.85 23.27
C LEU A 114 -15.16 -19.24 22.15
N ILE A 115 -14.66 -19.74 21.02
CA ILE A 115 -15.49 -20.27 19.94
C ILE A 115 -16.30 -21.48 20.43
N GLU A 116 -15.66 -22.44 21.10
CA GLU A 116 -16.34 -23.63 21.61
C GLU A 116 -17.41 -23.26 22.66
N MET A 117 -17.08 -22.34 23.57
CA MET A 117 -18.01 -21.86 24.59
C MET A 117 -19.18 -21.09 23.97
N GLY A 118 -18.91 -20.25 22.97
CA GLY A 118 -19.94 -19.54 22.22
C GLY A 118 -20.89 -20.50 21.49
N GLN A 119 -20.37 -21.55 20.87
CA GLN A 119 -21.19 -22.59 20.23
C GLN A 119 -22.06 -23.34 21.23
N LYS A 120 -21.54 -23.67 22.41
CA LYS A 120 -22.32 -24.32 23.49
C LYS A 120 -23.42 -23.41 24.00
N LEU A 121 -23.12 -22.15 24.31
CA LEU A 121 -24.11 -21.17 24.75
C LEU A 121 -25.22 -20.99 23.70
N LEU A 122 -24.85 -20.91 22.43
CA LEU A 122 -25.84 -20.78 21.34
C LEU A 122 -26.75 -22.01 21.23
N ALA A 123 -26.22 -23.21 21.49
CA ALA A 123 -27.00 -24.43 21.52
C ALA A 123 -27.93 -24.49 22.74
N GLU A 124 -27.42 -24.13 23.92
CA GLU A 124 -28.20 -24.07 25.17
C GLU A 124 -29.33 -23.03 25.08
N GLU A 125 -29.06 -21.86 24.51
CA GLU A 125 -30.07 -20.81 24.30
C GLU A 125 -31.17 -21.27 23.35
N ARG A 126 -30.82 -21.99 22.27
CA ARG A 126 -31.82 -22.59 21.37
C ARG A 126 -32.70 -23.60 22.12
N GLU A 127 -32.10 -24.50 22.90
CA GLU A 127 -32.83 -25.50 23.67
C GLU A 127 -33.74 -24.85 24.74
N LEU A 128 -33.26 -23.79 25.41
CA LEU A 128 -34.06 -23.02 26.36
C LEU A 128 -35.22 -22.30 25.68
N LEU A 129 -35.01 -21.69 24.50
CA LEU A 129 -36.07 -21.04 23.74
C LEU A 129 -37.14 -22.05 23.27
N GLU A 130 -36.74 -23.24 22.83
CA GLU A 130 -37.67 -24.33 22.50
C GLU A 130 -38.49 -24.74 23.74
N LYS A 131 -37.84 -24.88 24.91
CA LYS A 131 -38.51 -25.24 26.17
C LYS A 131 -39.43 -24.15 26.70
N LEU A 132 -39.01 -22.88 26.68
CA LEU A 132 -39.75 -21.73 27.22
C LEU A 132 -40.94 -21.34 26.33
N SER A 133 -40.80 -21.46 25.01
CA SER A 133 -41.91 -21.21 24.09
C SER A 133 -42.93 -22.34 24.06
N GLY A 134 -42.57 -23.54 24.54
CA GLY A 134 -43.42 -24.73 24.45
C GLY A 134 -43.71 -25.17 23.02
N PHE A 135 -42.98 -24.58 22.07
CA PHE A 135 -43.11 -24.77 20.63
C PHE A 135 -41.72 -25.09 20.08
N SER A 136 -41.65 -26.08 19.20
CA SER A 136 -40.49 -26.25 18.33
C SER A 136 -40.34 -25.04 17.37
N GLN A 137 -39.16 -24.86 16.78
CA GLN A 137 -38.89 -23.75 15.87
C GLN A 137 -39.90 -23.67 14.69
N GLU A 138 -40.30 -24.83 14.15
CA GLU A 138 -41.37 -24.95 13.17
C GLU A 138 -42.74 -24.50 13.72
N GLU A 139 -43.13 -24.95 14.92
CA GLU A 139 -44.43 -24.64 15.50
C GLU A 139 -44.58 -23.16 15.87
N ALA A 140 -43.51 -22.54 16.38
CA ALA A 140 -43.49 -21.11 16.70
C ALA A 140 -43.67 -20.25 15.44
N LYS A 141 -43.03 -20.66 14.33
CA LYS A 141 -43.18 -20.01 13.03
C LYS A 141 -44.60 -20.14 12.48
N GLU A 142 -45.21 -21.31 12.63
CA GLU A 142 -46.58 -21.56 12.15
C GLU A 142 -47.63 -20.80 12.98
N TYR A 143 -47.45 -20.71 14.29
CA TYR A 143 -48.30 -19.90 15.17
C TYR A 143 -48.24 -18.40 14.81
N LEU A 144 -47.03 -17.88 14.58
CA LEU A 144 -46.84 -16.46 14.23
C LEU A 144 -47.50 -16.11 12.89
N LEU A 145 -47.40 -17.02 11.91
CA LEU A 145 -48.06 -16.86 10.61
C LEU A 145 -49.59 -16.81 10.75
N LYS A 146 -50.19 -17.72 11.53
CA LYS A 146 -51.65 -17.73 11.77
C LYS A 146 -52.14 -16.47 12.48
N LEU A 147 -51.36 -15.91 13.40
CA LEU A 147 -51.70 -14.67 14.10
C LEU A 147 -51.73 -13.48 13.13
N VAL A 148 -50.70 -13.35 12.28
CA VAL A 148 -50.61 -12.28 11.27
C VAL A 148 -51.74 -12.39 10.24
N GLU A 149 -52.09 -13.61 9.85
CA GLU A 149 -53.19 -13.88 8.92
C GLU A 149 -54.54 -13.40 9.50
N ALA A 150 -54.83 -13.76 10.76
CA ALA A 150 -56.05 -13.34 11.45
C ALA A 150 -56.14 -11.82 11.68
N GLU A 151 -55.02 -11.15 12.03
CA GLU A 151 -55.01 -9.68 12.15
C GLU A 151 -55.20 -8.99 10.80
N SER A 152 -54.58 -9.54 9.75
CA SER A 152 -54.69 -9.01 8.40
C SER A 152 -56.13 -9.10 7.90
N GLU A 153 -56.81 -10.24 8.06
CA GLU A 153 -58.22 -10.40 7.70
C GLU A 153 -59.11 -9.35 8.40
N ARG A 154 -58.92 -9.16 9.70
CA ARG A 154 -59.69 -8.18 10.48
C ARG A 154 -59.44 -6.74 10.02
N TYR A 155 -58.19 -6.40 9.71
CA TYR A 155 -57.83 -5.08 9.18
C TYR A 155 -58.47 -4.83 7.81
N PHE A 156 -58.36 -5.79 6.89
CA PHE A 156 -58.94 -5.67 5.56
C PHE A 156 -60.47 -5.62 5.60
N ALA A 157 -61.14 -6.42 6.43
CA ALA A 157 -62.59 -6.37 6.61
C ALA A 157 -63.08 -5.00 7.07
N LYS A 158 -62.38 -4.39 8.05
CA LYS A 158 -62.69 -3.03 8.51
C LYS A 158 -62.47 -2.00 7.41
N LYS A 159 -61.40 -2.16 6.62
CA LYS A 159 -61.07 -1.24 5.52
C LYS A 159 -62.10 -1.31 4.40
N ILE A 160 -62.54 -2.50 4.04
CA ILE A 160 -63.61 -2.72 3.04
C ILE A 160 -64.90 -2.03 3.49
N ALA A 161 -65.34 -2.24 4.74
CA ALA A 161 -66.55 -1.61 5.26
C ALA A 161 -66.47 -0.06 5.28
N GLU A 162 -65.29 0.51 5.58
CA GLU A 162 -65.05 1.95 5.52
C GLU A 162 -65.18 2.48 4.08
N VAL A 163 -64.57 1.79 3.12
CA VAL A 163 -64.63 2.14 1.70
C VAL A 163 -66.07 2.06 1.18
N GLU A 164 -66.79 0.98 1.47
CA GLU A 164 -68.20 0.82 1.06
C GLU A 164 -69.09 1.93 1.60
N LYS A 165 -68.91 2.30 2.88
CA LYS A 165 -69.67 3.41 3.49
C LYS A 165 -69.39 4.73 2.77
N ARG A 166 -68.12 5.02 2.47
CA ARG A 166 -67.73 6.23 1.73
C ARG A 166 -68.32 6.24 0.33
N THR A 167 -68.22 5.13 -0.40
CA THR A 167 -68.77 4.99 -1.74
C THR A 167 -70.29 5.21 -1.75
N ARG A 168 -71.01 4.68 -0.74
CA ARG A 168 -72.46 4.89 -0.62
C ARG A 168 -72.82 6.36 -0.38
N GLN A 169 -72.07 7.07 0.46
CA GLN A 169 -72.26 8.50 0.71
C GLN A 169 -71.96 9.35 -0.53
N GLU A 170 -70.90 9.03 -1.27
CA GLU A 170 -70.57 9.71 -2.53
C GLU A 170 -71.63 9.45 -3.60
N ALA A 171 -72.14 8.22 -3.71
CA ALA A 171 -73.24 7.87 -4.60
C ALA A 171 -74.52 8.65 -4.27
N GLU A 172 -74.88 8.75 -2.98
CA GLU A 172 -76.06 9.51 -2.55
C GLU A 172 -75.91 11.01 -2.87
N ARG A 173 -74.74 11.61 -2.60
CA ARG A 173 -74.46 13.00 -2.97
C ARG A 173 -74.57 13.22 -4.48
N ARG A 174 -74.06 12.29 -5.28
CA ARG A 174 -74.13 12.36 -6.74
C ARG A 174 -75.57 12.24 -7.23
N ALA A 175 -76.35 11.33 -6.67
CA ALA A 175 -77.77 11.17 -6.98
C ALA A 175 -78.56 12.45 -6.67
N ARG A 176 -78.36 13.05 -5.48
CA ARG A 176 -78.99 14.33 -5.12
C ARG A 176 -78.63 15.46 -6.09
N ARG A 177 -77.38 15.52 -6.55
CA ARG A 177 -76.95 16.51 -7.56
C ARG A 177 -77.67 16.30 -8.89
N ILE A 178 -77.73 15.06 -9.38
CA ILE A 178 -78.42 14.74 -10.64
C ILE A 178 -79.90 15.14 -10.57
N ILE A 179 -80.57 14.86 -9.45
CA ILE A 179 -81.98 15.24 -9.26
C ILE A 179 -82.13 16.76 -9.25
N ALA A 180 -81.25 17.48 -8.55
CA ALA A 180 -81.27 18.95 -8.53
C ALA A 180 -81.07 19.55 -9.93
N ASP A 181 -80.12 19.03 -10.71
CA ASP A 181 -79.87 19.46 -12.09
C ASP A 181 -81.09 19.18 -13.00
N ALA A 182 -81.77 18.04 -12.82
CA ALA A 182 -82.98 17.71 -13.56
C ALA A 182 -84.15 18.65 -13.22
N ILE A 183 -84.36 18.97 -11.94
CA ILE A 183 -85.37 19.94 -11.49
C ILE A 183 -85.07 21.32 -12.09
N GLN A 184 -83.82 21.78 -12.04
CA GLN A 184 -83.42 23.08 -12.60
C GLN A 184 -83.71 23.17 -14.11
N ARG A 185 -83.50 22.09 -14.86
CA ARG A 185 -83.84 22.06 -16.30
C ARG A 185 -85.34 22.11 -16.55
N LEU A 186 -86.14 21.29 -15.86
CA LEU A 186 -87.58 21.19 -16.08
C LEU A 186 -88.37 22.42 -15.60
N ALA A 187 -87.84 23.15 -14.61
CA ALA A 187 -88.50 24.35 -14.09
C ALA A 187 -88.57 25.49 -15.11
N LEU A 188 -87.65 25.57 -16.08
CA LEU A 188 -87.69 26.58 -17.14
C LEU A 188 -88.85 26.30 -18.11
N ASP A 189 -88.99 25.06 -18.56
CA ASP A 189 -90.01 24.67 -19.54
C ASP A 189 -91.45 24.83 -18.98
N TYR A 190 -91.66 24.51 -17.70
CA TYR A 190 -92.99 24.62 -17.06
C TYR A 190 -93.47 26.08 -16.89
N VAL A 191 -92.55 27.02 -16.68
CA VAL A 191 -92.90 28.44 -16.48
C VAL A 191 -93.37 29.08 -17.79
N GLU A 192 -92.77 28.71 -18.93
CA GLU A 192 -93.23 29.17 -20.26
C GLU A 192 -94.63 28.62 -20.59
N GLU A 193 -94.91 27.36 -20.28
CA GLU A 193 -96.18 26.72 -20.65
C GLU A 193 -97.35 27.22 -19.78
N ALA A 194 -97.12 27.48 -18.49
CA ALA A 194 -98.18 27.88 -17.56
C ALA A 194 -98.65 29.34 -17.71
N THR A 195 -97.88 30.22 -18.37
CA THR A 195 -98.18 31.66 -18.45
C THR A 195 -98.85 32.10 -19.75
N ILE A 196 -99.04 31.20 -20.72
CA ILE A 196 -99.70 31.52 -21.99
C ILE A 196 -101.21 31.22 -21.88
N THR A 197 -102.04 32.26 -21.85
CA THR A 197 -103.49 32.12 -22.04
C THR A 197 -103.88 32.70 -23.40
N ALA A 198 -104.20 31.81 -24.36
CA ALA A 198 -104.71 32.23 -25.66
C ALA A 198 -106.20 32.61 -25.55
N VAL A 199 -106.54 33.86 -25.86
CA VAL A 199 -107.94 34.32 -25.92
C VAL A 199 -108.44 34.21 -27.36
N PRO A 200 -109.41 33.32 -27.67
CA PRO A 200 -109.94 33.19 -29.02
C PRO A 200 -110.77 34.43 -29.39
N LEU A 201 -110.47 35.03 -30.54
CA LEU A 201 -111.25 36.14 -31.07
C LEU A 201 -112.51 35.62 -31.79
N PRO A 202 -113.70 36.12 -31.46
CA PRO A 202 -114.96 35.58 -31.98
C PRO A 202 -115.21 35.90 -33.45
N ASN A 203 -114.55 36.90 -34.03
CA ASN A 203 -114.59 37.18 -35.46
C ASN A 203 -113.37 38.02 -35.92
N ASP A 204 -113.10 38.04 -37.22
CA ASP A 204 -111.98 38.78 -37.82
C ASP A 204 -112.14 40.30 -37.79
N GLU A 205 -113.33 40.82 -37.52
CA GLU A 205 -113.56 42.26 -37.34
C GLU A 205 -112.82 42.78 -36.10
N TYR A 206 -112.84 42.01 -35.01
CA TYR A 206 -112.05 42.31 -33.80
C TYR A 206 -110.55 42.27 -34.07
N LYS A 207 -110.07 41.33 -34.90
CA LYS A 207 -108.67 41.27 -35.32
C LYS A 207 -108.27 42.53 -36.09
N GLY A 208 -109.13 43.01 -36.99
CA GLY A 208 -108.93 44.26 -37.73
C GLY A 208 -108.88 45.51 -36.83
N ARG A 209 -109.70 45.56 -35.77
CA ARG A 209 -109.67 46.67 -34.80
C ARG A 209 -108.42 46.64 -33.91
N ILE A 210 -107.98 45.46 -33.48
CA ILE A 210 -106.80 45.30 -32.61
C ILE A 210 -105.51 45.63 -33.38
N ILE A 211 -105.40 45.19 -34.64
CA ILE A 211 -104.23 45.46 -35.50
C ILE A 211 -104.21 46.93 -35.99
N GLY A 212 -105.39 47.52 -36.24
CA GLY A 212 -105.56 48.89 -36.73
C GLY A 212 -105.28 49.05 -38.24
N ARG A 213 -105.82 50.12 -38.86
CA ARG A 213 -105.56 50.44 -40.28
C ARG A 213 -104.05 50.65 -40.50
N ASP A 214 -103.50 49.92 -41.46
CA ASP A 214 -102.08 49.81 -41.86
C ASP A 214 -101.16 48.99 -40.93
N GLY A 215 -101.70 48.09 -40.09
CA GLY A 215 -100.87 47.16 -39.32
C GLY A 215 -100.16 47.79 -38.11
N ARG A 216 -100.62 48.95 -37.66
CA ARG A 216 -99.94 49.79 -36.67
C ARG A 216 -99.55 49.08 -35.36
N ASN A 217 -100.34 48.09 -34.93
CA ASN A 217 -100.08 47.37 -33.67
C ASN A 217 -99.44 45.99 -33.83
N ILE A 218 -99.08 45.56 -35.05
CA ILE A 218 -98.57 44.19 -35.28
C ILE A 218 -97.22 43.95 -34.57
N ARG A 219 -96.37 44.97 -34.48
CA ARG A 219 -95.05 44.90 -33.82
C ARG A 219 -95.11 44.79 -32.29
N THR A 220 -96.27 45.03 -31.68
CA THR A 220 -96.42 44.96 -30.22
C THR A 220 -96.83 43.55 -29.77
N PHE A 221 -97.21 42.67 -30.70
CA PHE A 221 -97.65 41.30 -30.46
C PHE A 221 -96.73 40.24 -31.13
N GLU A 222 -95.59 40.67 -31.67
CA GLU A 222 -94.40 39.82 -31.91
C GLU A 222 -93.55 39.77 -30.64
#